data_AF-A0A1D2MXE8-F1
#
_entry.id   AF-A0A1D2MXE8-F1
#
_cell.length_a   1.000
_cell.length_b   1.000
_cell.length_c   1.000
_cell.angle_alpha   90.00
_cell.angle_beta   90.00
_cell.angle_gamma   90.00
#
_symmetry.space_group_name_H-M   'P 1'
#
loop_
_entity.id
_entity.type
_entity.pdbx_description
1 polymer ?
#
loop_
_entity_poly.entity_id
_entity_poly.type
_entity_poly.pdbx_seq_one_letter_code
_entity_poly.pdbx_strand_id
1 'polypeptide(L)'
;ADHGTKGPLDKGSRNFGSPLSSKATAETRLNRLRNKVIQEIVKTEEIYVNQLKIIQNEFMEDSDIKLTFTKREYNAIFSNIPILLEVNERLLKELKTSEFCTSSRSRNDENDIDSLPSIQSVADAFLNYAPYLKLYSTYASGFQQSHEILLKILGQNPQLRSLVKTKEENLNNTLQSYLITPIQRIPRYKLLLQQLISYVSSADREDPTSKAIIDSIKRLDQVAQHMNEMIRQHENSCKLIEISTWIGKNYHGTLVEPGRYFIKSGSVLKVPSSTIQQSLTGNNQFYLILLSDQLLSCKIKSEIGSKGCLQPTLVLPLKKCIASLIDIYAEVACEGEILKFTLMEPDDLQDWVTTINESSRALKTRSATLKKESSNTKPLRKEQIKDIVKRKKRGIKRGRSEESPAPTPGKLRRFMNISERLDQLVDYFSPTKSGLTQRVADINVSSPVCHTPGRMETIPEHSGGWYGENEENEHDLQNLKLMSVSRYPQTTCNIL
;
A
#
# COMPACT_ATOMS: atom_id res chain seq x y z
N ALA A 1 -42.32 55.47 75.33
CA ALA A 1 -41.79 54.19 74.81
C ALA A 1 -41.43 54.45 73.35
N ASP A 2 -40.38 55.24 73.10
CA ASP A 2 -38.97 54.77 72.94
C ASP A 2 -38.84 53.88 71.70
N HIS A 3 -37.98 54.11 70.70
CA HIS A 3 -36.94 55.12 70.42
C HIS A 3 -36.65 55.04 68.89
N GLY A 4 -35.96 56.04 68.32
CA GLY A 4 -35.53 56.11 66.90
C GLY A 4 -34.56 54.98 66.48
N THR A 5 -34.04 54.88 65.25
CA THR A 5 -33.37 55.91 64.46
C THR A 5 -32.98 55.34 63.07
N LYS A 6 -32.90 56.22 62.06
CA LYS A 6 -32.17 56.24 60.76
C LYS A 6 -31.31 55.03 60.30
N GLY A 7 -31.33 54.75 58.98
CA GLY A 7 -30.48 53.78 58.26
C GLY A 7 -28.97 54.13 58.20
N PRO A 8 -28.13 53.32 57.51
CA PRO A 8 -27.94 53.53 56.06
C PRO A 8 -27.65 52.27 55.20
N LEU A 9 -27.72 52.50 53.87
CA LEU A 9 -27.16 51.77 52.72
C LEU A 9 -26.09 50.69 53.00
N ASP A 10 -26.29 49.49 52.43
CA ASP A 10 -25.19 48.61 52.04
C ASP A 10 -25.29 48.23 50.54
N LYS A 11 -24.24 48.61 49.80
CA LYS A 11 -23.97 48.22 48.42
C LYS A 11 -22.91 47.12 48.50
N GLY A 12 -23.24 45.86 48.21
CA GLY A 12 -22.26 44.77 48.30
C GLY A 12 -22.51 43.62 47.34
N SER A 13 -21.87 43.69 46.18
CA SER A 13 -21.45 42.59 45.28
C SER A 13 -22.38 41.40 45.06
N ARG A 14 -23.12 41.45 43.94
CA ARG A 14 -23.37 40.25 43.13
C ARG A 14 -22.02 39.71 42.65
N ASN A 15 -21.65 38.55 43.17
CA ASN A 15 -20.47 37.80 42.79
C ASN A 15 -20.63 37.36 41.31
N PHE A 16 -20.18 38.20 40.37
CA PHE A 16 -19.96 37.77 38.99
C PHE A 16 -18.76 36.82 39.02
N GLY A 17 -19.03 35.51 38.87
CA GLY A 17 -17.99 34.51 38.65
C GLY A 17 -17.06 34.99 37.54
N SER A 18 -15.77 35.07 37.85
CA SER A 18 -14.76 35.61 36.96
C SER A 18 -14.61 34.74 35.70
N PRO A 19 -14.54 35.32 34.48
CA PRO A 19 -14.31 34.58 33.22
C PRO A 19 -12.96 33.83 33.16
N LEU A 20 -12.09 34.04 34.14
CA LEU A 20 -10.76 33.45 34.23
C LEU A 20 -10.79 32.02 34.80
N SER A 21 -11.73 31.72 35.71
CA SER A 21 -11.85 30.38 36.33
C SER A 21 -12.34 29.31 35.34
N SER A 22 -13.26 29.69 34.43
CA SER A 22 -13.80 28.78 33.40
C SER A 22 -12.82 28.47 32.27
N LYS A 23 -11.95 29.43 31.90
CA LYS A 23 -10.89 29.22 30.89
C LYS A 23 -9.77 28.31 31.41
N ALA A 24 -9.36 28.46 32.68
CA ALA A 24 -8.35 27.62 33.30
C ALA A 24 -8.80 26.15 33.43
N THR A 25 -10.08 25.91 33.72
CA THR A 25 -10.66 24.55 33.74
C THR A 25 -10.77 23.95 32.34
N ALA A 26 -11.06 24.75 31.31
CA ALA A 26 -11.10 24.30 29.92
C ALA A 26 -9.70 23.89 29.40
N GLU A 27 -8.66 24.69 29.64
CA GLU A 27 -7.29 24.37 29.21
C GLU A 27 -6.75 23.14 29.94
N THR A 28 -7.04 23.00 31.23
CA THR A 28 -6.69 21.79 32.00
C THR A 28 -7.36 20.54 31.42
N ARG A 29 -8.62 20.64 30.99
CA ARG A 29 -9.33 19.54 30.32
C ARG A 29 -8.69 19.19 28.97
N LEU A 30 -8.35 20.19 28.15
CA LEU A 30 -7.67 19.97 26.86
C LEU A 30 -6.31 19.29 27.06
N ASN A 31 -5.52 19.72 28.05
CA ASN A 31 -4.25 19.07 28.38
C ASN A 31 -4.41 17.59 28.79
N ARG A 32 -5.43 17.27 29.59
CA ARG A 32 -5.74 15.86 29.90
C ARG A 32 -6.11 15.05 28.65
N LEU A 33 -6.86 15.63 27.72
CA LEU A 33 -7.23 14.97 26.47
C LEU A 33 -6.02 14.77 25.56
N ARG A 34 -5.14 15.77 25.43
CA ARG A 34 -3.86 15.66 24.70
C ARG A 34 -3.02 14.50 25.25
N ASN A 35 -2.84 14.45 26.57
CA ASN A 35 -2.08 13.38 27.22
C ASN A 35 -2.68 11.99 26.97
N LYS A 36 -4.01 11.85 27.01
CA LYS A 36 -4.68 10.58 26.68
C LYS A 36 -4.38 10.12 25.25
N VAL A 37 -4.43 11.03 24.28
CA VAL A 37 -4.11 10.70 22.87
C VAL A 37 -2.65 10.31 22.72
N ILE A 38 -1.72 11.00 23.39
CA ILE A 38 -0.30 10.66 23.35
C ILE A 38 -0.06 9.28 23.98
N GLN A 39 -0.66 8.98 25.13
CA GLN A 39 -0.63 7.65 25.74
C GLN A 39 -1.18 6.60 24.78
N GLU A 40 -2.28 6.89 24.08
CA GLU A 40 -2.86 5.99 23.09
C GLU A 40 -1.91 5.76 21.90
N ILE A 41 -1.23 6.79 21.40
CA ILE A 41 -0.23 6.66 20.32
C ILE A 41 0.86 5.66 20.73
N VAL A 42 1.47 5.86 21.90
CA VAL A 42 2.57 5.01 22.39
C VAL A 42 2.06 3.60 22.68
N LYS A 43 0.99 3.46 23.46
CA LYS A 43 0.44 2.15 23.84
C LYS A 43 0.01 1.34 22.63
N THR A 44 -0.66 1.96 21.66
CA THR A 44 -1.08 1.23 20.45
C THR A 44 0.11 0.91 19.54
N GLU A 45 1.21 1.67 19.60
CA GLU A 45 2.45 1.34 18.90
C GLU A 45 3.16 0.16 19.53
N GLU A 46 3.23 0.08 20.86
CA GLU A 46 3.75 -1.08 21.57
C GLU A 46 2.99 -2.35 21.20
N ILE A 47 1.65 -2.27 21.23
CA ILE A 47 0.78 -3.39 20.84
C ILE A 47 1.07 -3.79 19.39
N TYR A 48 1.19 -2.83 18.47
CA TYR A 48 1.45 -3.11 17.06
C TYR A 48 2.83 -3.75 16.83
N VAL A 49 3.88 -3.23 17.46
CA VAL A 49 5.23 -3.83 17.42
C VAL A 49 5.20 -5.25 17.99
N ASN A 50 4.48 -5.48 19.10
CA ASN A 50 4.33 -6.81 19.66
C ASN A 50 3.59 -7.77 18.71
N GLN A 51 2.54 -7.30 18.01
CA GLN A 51 1.86 -8.07 16.98
C GLN A 51 2.80 -8.49 15.85
N LEU A 52 3.69 -7.59 15.39
CA LEU A 52 4.71 -7.93 14.39
C LEU A 52 5.73 -8.95 14.92
N LYS A 53 6.14 -8.84 16.19
CA LYS A 53 7.01 -9.83 16.85
C LYS A 53 6.36 -11.21 16.96
N ILE A 54 5.07 -11.26 17.27
CA ILE A 54 4.31 -12.52 17.28
C ILE A 54 4.33 -13.16 15.89
N ILE A 55 4.11 -12.39 14.81
CA ILE A 55 4.21 -12.93 13.44
C ILE A 55 5.60 -13.54 13.21
N GLN A 56 6.66 -12.82 13.60
CA GLN A 56 8.03 -13.28 13.40
C GLN A 56 8.33 -14.54 14.22
N ASN A 57 8.16 -14.48 15.53
CA ASN A 57 8.61 -15.51 16.46
C ASN A 57 7.72 -16.76 16.37
N GLU A 58 6.40 -16.59 16.30
CA GLU A 58 5.46 -17.71 16.35
C GLU A 58 5.19 -18.34 14.99
N PHE A 59 5.29 -17.59 13.88
CA PHE A 59 4.95 -18.13 12.56
C PHE A 59 6.13 -18.17 11.59
N MET A 60 7.02 -17.18 11.58
CA MET A 60 8.12 -17.14 10.60
C MET A 60 9.33 -17.99 11.01
N GLU A 61 9.63 -18.04 12.31
CA GLU A 61 10.80 -18.73 12.87
C GLU A 61 10.50 -20.18 13.29
N ASP A 62 9.22 -20.54 13.36
CA ASP A 62 8.78 -21.91 13.60
C ASP A 62 9.23 -22.83 12.45
N SER A 63 10.00 -23.86 12.81
CA SER A 63 10.64 -24.75 11.83
C SER A 63 9.63 -25.63 11.09
N ASP A 64 8.59 -26.10 11.79
CA ASP A 64 7.57 -26.97 11.21
C ASP A 64 6.73 -26.18 10.22
N ILE A 65 6.35 -24.95 10.57
CA ILE A 65 5.64 -24.04 9.68
C ILE A 65 6.51 -23.71 8.47
N LYS A 66 7.78 -23.32 8.68
CA LYS A 66 8.68 -22.92 7.60
C LYS A 66 8.95 -24.01 6.56
N LEU A 67 9.03 -25.28 6.98
CA LEU A 67 9.26 -26.42 6.08
C LEU A 67 8.06 -26.75 5.19
N THR A 68 6.85 -26.33 5.56
CA THR A 68 5.65 -26.59 4.77
C THR A 68 5.46 -25.62 3.60
N PHE A 69 6.12 -24.46 3.62
CA PHE A 69 6.04 -23.47 2.54
C PHE A 69 7.14 -23.68 1.50
N THR A 70 6.80 -23.50 0.22
CA THR A 70 7.86 -23.25 -0.77
C THR A 70 8.51 -21.89 -0.51
N LYS A 71 9.78 -21.72 -0.92
CA LYS A 71 10.49 -20.45 -0.80
C LYS A 71 9.72 -19.27 -1.40
N ARG A 72 8.97 -19.50 -2.49
CA ARG A 72 8.16 -18.46 -3.15
C ARG A 72 6.95 -18.06 -2.32
N GLU A 73 6.21 -19.04 -1.77
CA GLU A 73 5.04 -18.79 -0.93
C GLU A 73 5.43 -18.10 0.38
N TYR A 74 6.49 -18.59 1.02
CA TYR A 74 7.03 -17.98 2.24
C TYR A 74 7.41 -16.51 1.99
N ASN A 75 8.15 -16.24 0.90
CA ASN A 75 8.54 -14.87 0.57
C ASN A 75 7.34 -13.99 0.23
N ALA A 76 6.33 -14.51 -0.49
CA ALA A 76 5.13 -13.76 -0.80
C ALA A 76 4.39 -13.32 0.48
N ILE A 77 4.33 -14.18 1.50
CA ILE A 77 3.57 -13.90 2.73
C ILE A 77 4.38 -13.07 3.74
N PHE A 78 5.65 -13.43 3.98
CA PHE A 78 6.38 -12.97 5.16
C PHE A 78 7.59 -12.06 4.89
N SER A 79 8.08 -11.96 3.65
CA SER A 79 9.39 -11.31 3.36
C SER A 79 9.51 -9.85 3.81
N ASN A 80 8.38 -9.14 3.85
CA ASN A 80 8.32 -7.72 4.19
C ASN A 80 8.17 -7.47 5.70
N ILE A 81 7.69 -8.46 6.48
CA ILE A 81 7.41 -8.29 7.92
C ILE A 81 8.64 -7.86 8.74
N PRO A 82 9.84 -8.45 8.57
CA PRO A 82 11.00 -8.05 9.36
C PRO A 82 11.41 -6.60 9.16
N ILE A 83 11.29 -6.10 7.93
CA ILE A 83 11.62 -4.70 7.59
C ILE A 83 10.60 -3.76 8.25
N LEU A 84 9.32 -4.12 8.24
CA LEU A 84 8.30 -3.35 8.94
C LEU A 84 8.57 -3.35 10.44
N LEU A 85 8.89 -4.51 11.03
CA LEU A 85 9.21 -4.58 12.46
C LEU A 85 10.37 -3.64 12.82
N GLU A 86 11.48 -3.68 12.08
CA GLU A 86 12.65 -2.82 12.34
C GLU A 86 12.30 -1.32 12.32
N VAL A 87 11.49 -0.88 11.35
CA VAL A 87 11.05 0.52 11.25
C VAL A 87 10.20 0.93 12.45
N ASN A 88 9.29 0.06 12.88
CA ASN A 88 8.33 0.38 13.94
C ASN A 88 8.95 0.23 15.34
N GLU A 89 9.90 -0.67 15.54
CA GLU A 89 10.70 -0.69 16.76
C GLU A 89 11.49 0.59 16.94
N ARG A 90 12.05 1.12 15.85
CA ARG A 90 12.77 2.40 15.87
C ARG A 90 11.84 3.59 16.10
N LEU A 91 10.67 3.61 15.47
CA LEU A 91 9.63 4.63 15.73
C LEU A 91 9.17 4.57 17.19
N LEU A 92 8.88 3.38 17.72
CA LEU A 92 8.50 3.20 19.11
C LEU A 92 9.61 3.66 20.06
N LYS A 93 10.87 3.34 19.76
CA LYS A 93 12.01 3.81 20.53
C LYS A 93 12.09 5.34 20.53
N GLU A 94 11.86 6.01 19.40
CA GLU A 94 11.84 7.48 19.32
C GLU A 94 10.71 8.08 20.17
N LEU A 95 9.50 7.50 20.05
CA LEU A 95 8.34 7.92 20.82
C LEU A 95 8.60 7.80 22.34
N LYS A 96 9.27 6.73 22.79
CA LYS A 96 9.67 6.51 24.20
C LYS A 96 10.92 7.28 24.62
N THR A 97 11.91 7.49 23.76
CA THR A 97 13.16 8.17 24.14
C THR A 97 12.89 9.64 24.44
N SER A 98 11.88 10.20 23.80
CA SER A 98 11.44 11.57 24.07
C SER A 98 10.80 11.80 25.44
N GLU A 99 10.71 10.76 26.28
CA GLU A 99 10.40 10.85 27.70
C GLU A 99 11.50 11.58 28.50
N PHE A 100 12.75 11.63 28.01
CA PHE A 100 13.91 12.17 28.76
C PHE A 100 14.16 13.69 28.64
N CYS A 101 13.43 14.42 27.79
CA CYS A 101 13.67 15.85 27.55
C CYS A 101 12.83 16.80 28.43
N THR A 102 12.20 16.32 29.50
CA THR A 102 11.56 17.18 30.51
C THR A 102 12.43 17.38 31.76
N SER A 103 13.74 17.49 31.60
CA SER A 103 14.65 17.94 32.67
C SER A 103 14.60 19.47 32.85
N SER A 104 13.43 19.99 33.23
CA SER A 104 13.24 21.31 33.88
C SER A 104 11.81 21.43 34.45
N ARG A 105 11.36 20.47 35.24
CA ARG A 105 10.24 20.68 36.17
C ARG A 105 10.64 20.19 37.56
N SER A 106 10.38 21.07 38.53
CA SER A 106 10.76 20.98 39.93
C SER A 106 10.48 19.59 40.51
N ARG A 107 11.53 18.96 41.05
CA ARG A 107 11.41 17.92 42.07
C ARG A 107 10.52 18.49 43.17
N ASN A 108 9.36 17.87 43.47
CA ASN A 108 8.60 17.92 44.74
C ASN A 108 7.13 17.48 44.56
N ASP A 109 6.83 16.44 43.77
CA ASP A 109 5.53 15.75 43.87
C ASP A 109 5.73 14.25 43.62
N GLU A 110 5.64 13.45 44.68
CA GLU A 110 5.80 11.98 44.71
C GLU A 110 4.55 11.24 44.19
N ASN A 111 3.94 11.72 43.12
CA ASN A 111 2.89 10.98 42.41
C ASN A 111 3.30 10.89 40.93
N ASP A 112 4.15 9.90 40.65
CA ASP A 112 4.63 9.53 39.32
C ASP A 112 3.45 9.33 38.34
N ILE A 113 3.13 10.37 37.58
CA ILE A 113 2.45 10.23 36.30
C ILE A 113 3.55 9.97 35.29
N ASP A 114 3.61 8.74 34.78
CA ASP A 114 4.45 8.28 33.66
C ASP A 114 4.89 9.44 32.77
N SER A 115 6.21 9.66 32.71
CA SER A 115 6.85 10.73 31.94
C SER A 115 6.46 10.63 30.47
N LEU A 116 5.40 11.32 30.08
CA LEU A 116 4.82 11.19 28.74
C LEU A 116 5.58 12.03 27.72
N PRO A 117 5.74 11.58 26.46
CA PRO A 117 6.42 12.38 25.45
C PRO A 117 5.68 13.68 25.17
N SER A 118 6.45 14.73 24.87
CA SER A 118 5.88 16.02 24.48
C SER A 118 5.18 15.94 23.12
N ILE A 119 4.25 16.87 22.86
CA ILE A 119 3.59 16.95 21.56
C ILE A 119 4.62 17.18 20.43
N GLN A 120 5.63 18.01 20.68
CA GLN A 120 6.70 18.29 19.72
C GLN A 120 7.48 17.02 19.38
N SER A 121 7.84 16.23 20.39
CA SER A 121 8.61 15.02 20.15
C SER A 121 7.82 13.92 19.44
N VAL A 122 6.51 13.80 19.69
CA VAL A 122 5.63 12.94 18.89
C VAL A 122 5.62 13.39 17.43
N ALA A 123 5.49 14.69 17.17
CA ALA A 123 5.51 15.23 15.82
C ALA A 123 6.84 14.95 15.11
N ASP A 124 7.96 15.19 15.79
CA ASP A 124 9.32 14.96 15.28
C ASP A 124 9.57 13.49 14.99
N ALA A 125 9.11 12.58 15.85
CA ALA A 125 9.20 11.14 15.60
C ALA A 125 8.51 10.76 14.28
N PHE A 126 7.28 11.24 14.05
CA PHE A 126 6.59 10.98 12.79
C PHE A 126 7.24 11.67 11.59
N LEU A 127 7.77 12.89 11.73
CA LEU A 127 8.49 13.57 10.64
C LEU A 127 9.76 12.81 10.23
N ASN A 128 10.52 12.34 11.22
CA ASN A 128 11.76 11.59 11.02
C ASN A 128 11.49 10.21 10.38
N TYR A 129 10.41 9.53 10.79
CA TYR A 129 10.12 8.17 10.34
C TYR A 129 9.17 8.07 9.13
N ALA A 130 8.39 9.12 8.81
CA ALA A 130 7.46 9.09 7.67
C ALA A 130 8.10 8.68 6.32
N PRO A 131 9.34 9.10 5.96
CA PRO A 131 9.96 8.62 4.73
C PRO A 131 10.13 7.10 4.68
N TYR A 132 10.40 6.46 5.83
CA TYR A 132 10.58 5.02 5.94
C TYR A 132 9.25 4.26 5.98
N LEU A 133 8.17 4.88 6.44
CA LEU A 133 6.82 4.32 6.36
C LEU A 133 6.36 4.05 4.92
N LYS A 134 7.03 4.64 3.90
CA LYS A 134 6.81 4.25 2.50
C LYS A 134 7.10 2.77 2.23
N LEU A 135 7.92 2.09 3.03
CA LEU A 135 8.20 0.65 2.90
C LEU A 135 6.95 -0.21 3.05
N TYR A 136 5.88 0.30 3.68
CA TYR A 136 4.58 -0.34 3.72
C TYR A 136 3.95 -0.53 2.33
N SER A 137 4.35 0.26 1.33
CA SER A 137 3.81 0.13 -0.02
C SER A 137 4.13 -1.24 -0.63
N THR A 138 5.32 -1.78 -0.36
CA THR A 138 5.72 -3.11 -0.83
C THR A 138 4.85 -4.19 -0.20
N TYR A 139 4.62 -4.11 1.11
CA TYR A 139 3.72 -5.02 1.82
C TYR A 139 2.29 -4.92 1.30
N ALA A 140 1.74 -3.71 1.26
CA ALA A 140 0.35 -3.48 0.87
C ALA A 140 0.07 -3.89 -0.58
N SER A 141 1.01 -3.66 -1.49
CA SER A 141 0.85 -4.02 -2.91
C SER A 141 0.68 -5.53 -3.15
N GLY A 142 1.38 -6.38 -2.38
CA GLY A 142 1.30 -7.83 -2.52
C GLY A 142 0.26 -8.51 -1.61
N PHE A 143 -0.30 -7.78 -0.64
CA PHE A 143 -1.07 -8.37 0.46
C PHE A 143 -2.25 -9.24 0.01
N GLN A 144 -3.03 -8.79 -0.97
CA GLN A 144 -4.19 -9.56 -1.44
C GLN A 144 -3.74 -10.92 -2.00
N GLN A 145 -2.71 -10.94 -2.83
CA GLN A 145 -2.16 -12.18 -3.37
C GLN A 145 -1.58 -13.06 -2.25
N SER A 146 -0.86 -12.48 -1.30
CA SER A 146 -0.33 -13.20 -0.14
C SER A 146 -1.43 -13.85 0.68
N HIS A 147 -2.56 -13.16 0.87
CA HIS A 147 -3.72 -13.66 1.59
C HIS A 147 -4.38 -14.84 0.84
N GLU A 148 -4.58 -14.72 -0.46
CA GLU A 148 -5.13 -15.80 -1.30
C GLU A 148 -4.21 -17.04 -1.29
N ILE A 149 -2.90 -16.83 -1.38
CA ILE A 149 -1.90 -17.91 -1.28
C ILE A 149 -1.99 -18.60 0.09
N LEU A 150 -2.05 -17.83 1.18
CA LEU A 150 -2.16 -18.37 2.53
C LEU A 150 -3.42 -19.25 2.67
N LEU A 151 -4.59 -18.75 2.25
CA LEU A 151 -5.84 -19.51 2.32
C LEU A 151 -5.78 -20.80 1.49
N LYS A 152 -5.19 -20.73 0.30
CA LYS A 152 -5.00 -21.90 -0.56
C LYS A 152 -4.12 -22.96 0.10
N ILE A 153 -2.99 -22.57 0.69
CA ILE A 153 -2.06 -23.50 1.33
C ILE A 153 -2.70 -24.14 2.57
N LEU A 154 -3.39 -23.35 3.40
CA LEU A 154 -4.12 -23.86 4.56
C LEU A 154 -5.26 -24.82 4.16
N GLY A 155 -5.88 -24.62 2.99
CA GLY A 155 -6.87 -25.53 2.44
C GLY A 155 -6.29 -26.83 1.88
N GLN A 156 -5.05 -26.80 1.38
CA GLN A 156 -4.38 -27.94 0.76
C GLN A 156 -3.55 -28.78 1.74
N ASN A 157 -3.11 -28.19 2.86
CA ASN A 157 -2.26 -28.85 3.85
C ASN A 157 -2.93 -28.92 5.24
N PRO A 158 -3.58 -30.05 5.58
CA PRO A 158 -4.23 -30.22 6.88
C PRO A 158 -3.28 -30.12 8.08
N GLN A 159 -2.02 -30.58 7.94
CA GLN A 159 -1.02 -30.56 9.01
C GLN A 159 -0.63 -29.11 9.36
N LEU A 160 -0.34 -28.30 8.34
CA LEU A 160 -0.08 -26.88 8.54
C LEU A 160 -1.30 -26.18 9.16
N ARG A 161 -2.50 -26.50 8.67
CA ARG A 161 -3.73 -25.93 9.19
C ARG A 161 -3.91 -26.22 10.68
N SER A 162 -3.64 -27.45 11.14
CA SER A 162 -3.70 -27.78 12.57
C SER A 162 -2.65 -27.02 13.38
N LEU A 163 -1.39 -26.94 12.90
CA LEU A 163 -0.33 -26.21 13.59
C LEU A 163 -0.65 -24.73 13.75
N VAL A 164 -1.09 -24.09 12.66
CA VAL A 164 -1.52 -22.68 12.69
C VAL A 164 -2.68 -22.51 13.66
N LYS A 165 -3.71 -23.38 13.58
CA LYS A 165 -4.87 -23.29 14.47
C LYS A 165 -4.51 -23.43 15.95
N THR A 166 -3.63 -24.36 16.32
CA THR A 166 -3.16 -24.50 17.70
C THR A 166 -2.47 -23.23 18.20
N LYS A 167 -1.65 -22.59 17.37
CA LYS A 167 -1.04 -21.31 17.71
C LYS A 167 -2.07 -20.19 17.83
N GLU A 168 -3.04 -20.13 16.91
CA GLU A 168 -4.12 -19.13 16.94
C GLU A 168 -4.97 -19.25 18.21
N GLU A 169 -5.24 -20.46 18.68
CA GLU A 169 -5.94 -20.74 19.95
C GLU A 169 -5.14 -20.22 21.16
N ASN A 170 -3.83 -20.47 21.21
CA ASN A 170 -2.96 -19.97 22.28
C ASN A 170 -2.86 -18.43 22.29
N LEU A 171 -2.85 -17.83 21.10
CA LEU A 171 -2.71 -16.38 20.91
C LEU A 171 -4.04 -15.63 20.97
N ASN A 172 -5.18 -16.33 21.07
CA ASN A 172 -6.54 -15.78 20.99
C ASN A 172 -6.77 -14.86 19.78
N ASN A 173 -6.09 -15.11 18.66
CA ASN A 173 -6.17 -14.30 17.46
C ASN A 173 -5.67 -15.07 16.24
N THR A 174 -6.17 -14.73 15.05
CA THR A 174 -5.83 -15.47 13.81
C THR A 174 -4.61 -14.89 13.11
N LEU A 175 -3.87 -15.73 12.39
CA LEU A 175 -2.73 -15.30 11.57
C LEU A 175 -3.17 -14.25 10.53
N GLN A 176 -4.35 -14.44 9.93
CA GLN A 176 -4.90 -13.46 8.97
C GLN A 176 -5.15 -12.11 9.64
N SER A 177 -5.61 -12.10 10.90
CA SER A 177 -5.86 -10.88 11.67
C SER A 177 -4.56 -10.16 12.02
N TYR A 178 -3.48 -10.88 12.30
CA TYR A 178 -2.15 -10.28 12.47
C TYR A 178 -1.62 -9.67 11.15
N LEU A 179 -1.75 -10.39 10.04
CA LEU A 179 -1.23 -9.95 8.74
C LEU A 179 -1.96 -8.72 8.16
N ILE A 180 -3.22 -8.45 8.53
CA ILE A 180 -3.90 -7.23 8.06
C ILE A 180 -3.46 -5.97 8.84
N THR A 181 -2.89 -6.12 10.04
CA THR A 181 -2.55 -4.98 10.91
C THR A 181 -1.63 -3.93 10.27
N PRO A 182 -0.62 -4.26 9.44
CA PRO A 182 0.24 -3.25 8.82
C PRO A 182 -0.51 -2.33 7.84
N ILE A 183 -1.49 -2.87 7.12
CA ILE A 183 -2.32 -2.06 6.21
C ILE A 183 -3.18 -1.07 7.01
N GLN A 184 -3.67 -1.50 8.17
CA GLN A 184 -4.51 -0.67 9.03
C GLN A 184 -3.72 0.36 9.85
N ARG A 185 -2.41 0.17 10.05
CA ARG A 185 -1.61 1.02 10.95
C ARG A 185 -1.42 2.43 10.38
N ILE A 186 -1.14 2.56 9.09
CA ILE A 186 -0.90 3.86 8.45
C ILE A 186 -2.10 4.82 8.57
N PRO A 187 -3.35 4.40 8.26
CA PRO A 187 -4.52 5.23 8.51
C PRO A 187 -4.72 5.58 9.99
N ARG A 188 -4.41 4.66 10.91
CA ARG A 188 -4.54 4.91 12.35
C ARG A 188 -3.60 6.01 12.85
N TYR A 189 -2.35 6.09 12.37
CA TYR A 189 -1.46 7.20 12.72
C TYR A 189 -2.07 8.56 12.35
N LYS A 190 -2.65 8.66 11.16
CA LYS A 190 -3.31 9.89 10.70
C LYS A 190 -4.46 10.27 11.63
N LEU A 191 -5.34 9.33 11.98
CA LEU A 191 -6.47 9.59 12.88
C LEU A 191 -6.01 10.06 14.27
N LEU A 192 -5.00 9.41 14.84
CA LEU A 192 -4.47 9.77 16.15
C LEU A 192 -3.84 11.18 16.14
N LEU A 193 -3.07 11.53 15.11
CA LEU A 193 -2.49 12.87 14.99
C LEU A 193 -3.55 13.95 14.71
N GLN A 194 -4.58 13.62 13.91
CA GLN A 194 -5.74 14.50 13.69
C GLN A 194 -6.53 14.75 14.98
N GLN A 195 -6.69 13.72 15.80
CA GLN A 195 -7.29 13.86 17.12
C GLN A 195 -6.41 14.71 18.04
N LEU A 196 -5.09 14.51 18.02
CA LEU A 196 -4.14 15.28 18.82
C LEU A 196 -4.21 16.78 18.49
N ILE A 197 -4.17 17.16 17.21
CA ILE A 197 -4.27 18.58 16.79
C ILE A 197 -5.64 19.18 17.09
N SER A 198 -6.72 18.38 17.14
CA SER A 198 -8.06 18.87 17.49
C SER A 198 -8.15 19.42 18.92
N TYR A 199 -7.27 18.95 19.82
CA TYR A 199 -7.19 19.43 21.19
C TYR A 199 -6.21 20.57 21.38
N VAL A 200 -5.46 20.99 20.34
CA VAL A 200 -4.60 22.18 20.39
C VAL A 200 -5.42 23.44 20.08
N SER A 201 -5.27 24.48 20.90
CA SER A 201 -6.06 25.72 20.80
C SER A 201 -5.85 26.40 19.45
N SER A 202 -6.89 27.05 18.91
CA SER A 202 -6.82 27.77 17.64
C SER A 202 -5.84 28.96 17.66
N ALA A 203 -5.62 29.58 18.82
CA ALA A 203 -4.63 30.64 19.01
C ALA A 203 -3.18 30.12 18.92
N ASP A 204 -2.96 28.85 19.24
CA ASP A 204 -1.65 28.19 19.23
C ASP A 204 -1.38 27.46 17.91
N ARG A 205 -2.24 27.59 16.89
CA ARG A 205 -2.01 26.94 15.59
C ARG A 205 -0.87 27.55 14.79
N GLU A 206 -0.44 28.75 15.14
CA GLU A 206 0.77 29.38 14.59
C GLU A 206 2.05 28.96 15.33
N ASP A 207 1.92 28.28 16.48
CA ASP A 207 3.03 27.72 17.26
C ASP A 207 3.80 26.68 16.44
N PRO A 208 5.15 26.63 16.56
CA PRO A 208 5.96 25.61 15.90
C PRO A 208 5.49 24.18 16.17
N THR A 209 4.96 23.89 17.37
CA THR A 209 4.46 22.56 17.73
C THR A 209 3.24 22.15 16.92
N SER A 210 2.27 23.05 16.77
CA SER A 210 1.08 22.82 15.95
C SER A 210 1.45 22.61 14.47
N LYS A 211 2.40 23.40 13.96
CA LYS A 211 2.90 23.26 12.59
C LYS A 211 3.58 21.91 12.38
N ALA A 212 4.40 21.46 13.33
CA ALA A 212 5.06 20.17 13.27
C ALA A 212 4.04 19.02 13.15
N ILE A 213 2.99 18.97 13.97
CA ILE A 213 1.93 17.94 13.87
C ILE A 213 1.22 17.98 12.52
N ILE A 214 0.84 19.19 12.06
CA ILE A 214 0.17 19.36 10.76
C ILE A 214 1.06 18.84 9.63
N ASP A 215 2.35 19.11 9.69
CA ASP A 215 3.30 18.62 8.70
C ASP A 215 3.50 17.10 8.82
N SER A 216 3.52 16.51 10.02
CA SER A 216 3.50 15.04 10.22
C SER A 216 2.28 14.40 9.55
N ILE A 217 1.08 14.99 9.72
CA ILE A 217 -0.15 14.52 9.07
C ILE A 217 -0.01 14.58 7.54
N LYS A 218 0.48 15.70 6.99
CA LYS A 218 0.72 15.83 5.53
C LYS A 218 1.72 14.79 5.03
N ARG A 219 2.77 14.48 5.80
CA ARG A 219 3.75 13.43 5.45
C ARG A 219 3.10 12.06 5.45
N LEU A 220 2.26 11.73 6.41
CA LEU A 220 1.50 10.48 6.42
C LEU A 220 0.51 10.40 5.26
N ASP A 221 -0.13 11.51 4.87
CA ASP A 221 -0.96 11.55 3.67
C ASP A 221 -0.17 11.24 2.40
N GLN A 222 1.05 11.78 2.27
CA GLN A 222 1.94 11.46 1.16
C GLN A 222 2.35 9.97 1.17
N VAL A 223 2.54 9.37 2.35
CA VAL A 223 2.82 7.93 2.49
C VAL A 223 1.61 7.11 2.03
N ALA A 224 0.40 7.43 2.50
CA ALA A 224 -0.82 6.73 2.11
C ALA A 224 -1.09 6.83 0.60
N GLN A 225 -0.93 8.02 0.01
CA GLN A 225 -1.04 8.23 -1.44
C GLN A 225 -0.01 7.39 -2.20
N HIS A 226 1.23 7.34 -1.72
CA HIS A 226 2.27 6.51 -2.32
C HIS A 226 1.92 5.02 -2.25
N MET A 227 1.41 4.54 -1.12
CA MET A 227 0.96 3.15 -0.97
C MET A 227 -0.15 2.81 -1.96
N ASN A 228 -1.19 3.64 -2.04
CA ASN A 228 -2.31 3.45 -2.97
C ASN A 228 -1.85 3.44 -4.44
N GLU A 229 -0.92 4.32 -4.80
CA GLU A 229 -0.28 4.32 -6.12
C GLU A 229 0.44 3.01 -6.40
N MET A 230 1.23 2.51 -5.44
CA MET A 230 1.98 1.27 -5.59
C MET A 230 1.07 0.04 -5.68
N ILE A 231 -0.02 0.00 -4.92
CA ILE A 231 -1.06 -1.04 -5.04
C ILE A 231 -1.63 -1.03 -6.45
N ARG A 232 -2.06 0.14 -6.95
CA ARG A 232 -2.62 0.27 -8.31
C ARG A 232 -1.63 -0.16 -9.38
N GLN A 233 -0.36 0.20 -9.24
CA GLN A 233 0.70 -0.20 -10.18
C GLN A 233 0.94 -1.72 -10.15
N HIS A 234 0.89 -2.33 -8.97
CA HIS A 234 1.04 -3.77 -8.79
C HIS A 234 -0.12 -4.53 -9.43
N GLU A 235 -1.37 -4.18 -9.13
CA GLU A 235 -2.57 -4.78 -9.73
C GLU A 235 -2.54 -4.69 -11.26
N ASN A 236 -2.19 -3.51 -11.78
CA ASN A 236 -2.02 -3.31 -13.21
C ASN A 236 -0.91 -4.21 -13.79
N SER A 237 0.22 -4.35 -13.10
CA SER A 237 1.32 -5.21 -13.54
C SER A 237 0.89 -6.68 -13.58
N CYS A 238 0.19 -7.15 -12.54
CA CYS A 238 -0.39 -8.49 -12.48
C CYS A 238 -1.35 -8.72 -13.66
N LYS A 239 -2.22 -7.75 -13.96
CA LYS A 239 -3.15 -7.84 -15.09
C LYS A 239 -2.43 -7.91 -16.44
N LEU A 240 -1.39 -7.11 -16.65
CA LEU A 240 -0.61 -7.15 -17.88
C LEU A 240 0.18 -8.46 -18.03
N ILE A 241 0.68 -9.04 -16.92
CA ILE A 241 1.35 -10.35 -16.92
C ILE A 241 0.34 -11.46 -17.27
N GLU A 242 -0.87 -11.40 -16.71
CA GLU A 242 -1.96 -12.32 -17.03
C GLU A 242 -2.28 -12.29 -18.53
N ILE A 243 -2.52 -11.10 -19.09
CA ILE A 243 -2.78 -10.92 -20.52
C ILE A 243 -1.60 -11.39 -21.37
N SER A 244 -0.37 -11.10 -20.95
CA SER A 244 0.84 -11.58 -21.62
C SER A 244 0.91 -13.11 -21.62
N THR A 245 0.38 -13.77 -20.59
CA THR A 245 0.31 -15.23 -20.50
C THR A 245 -0.73 -15.80 -21.46
N TRP A 246 -1.89 -15.16 -21.60
CA TRP A 246 -2.91 -15.51 -22.60
C TRP A 246 -2.38 -15.38 -24.03
N ILE A 247 -1.57 -14.36 -24.31
CA ILE A 247 -0.95 -14.20 -25.64
C ILE A 247 0.22 -15.19 -25.85
N GLY A 248 0.99 -15.46 -24.79
CA GLY A 248 2.13 -16.38 -24.81
C GLY A 248 3.19 -15.99 -25.84
N LYS A 249 3.75 -16.98 -26.54
CA LYS A 249 4.80 -16.78 -27.57
C LYS A 249 4.27 -16.20 -28.89
N ASN A 250 2.98 -15.87 -28.99
CA ASN A 250 2.35 -15.37 -30.21
C ASN A 250 2.64 -13.87 -30.46
N TYR A 251 3.24 -13.18 -29.49
CA TYR A 251 3.63 -11.77 -29.59
C TYR A 251 4.99 -11.55 -28.91
N HIS A 252 5.90 -10.86 -29.60
CA HIS A 252 7.20 -10.47 -29.02
C HIS A 252 7.29 -8.95 -28.78
N GLY A 253 6.18 -8.22 -28.85
CA GLY A 253 6.14 -6.86 -28.27
C GLY A 253 6.20 -6.96 -26.75
N THR A 254 6.79 -5.96 -26.10
CA THR A 254 6.80 -5.89 -24.64
C THR A 254 5.41 -5.44 -24.21
N LEU A 255 4.58 -6.32 -23.64
CA LEU A 255 3.25 -5.93 -23.16
C LEU A 255 3.33 -5.19 -21.82
N VAL A 256 4.25 -5.63 -20.95
CA VAL A 256 4.51 -5.02 -19.64
C VAL A 256 5.51 -3.88 -19.81
N GLU A 257 5.02 -2.63 -19.90
CA GLU A 257 5.85 -1.44 -20.02
C GLU A 257 5.45 -0.40 -18.94
N PRO A 258 6.42 0.37 -18.39
CA PRO A 258 6.11 1.46 -17.47
C PRO A 258 5.11 2.44 -18.07
N GLY A 259 4.06 2.79 -17.33
CA GLY A 259 3.03 3.74 -17.75
C GLY A 259 1.95 3.17 -18.68
N ARG A 260 2.06 1.89 -19.09
CA ARG A 260 0.98 1.17 -19.75
C ARG A 260 0.06 0.54 -18.71
N TYR A 261 -1.24 0.67 -18.91
CA TYR A 261 -2.24 -0.02 -18.07
C TYR A 261 -3.39 -0.63 -18.87
N PHE A 262 -4.03 -1.64 -18.28
CA PHE A 262 -5.21 -2.29 -18.83
C PHE A 262 -6.46 -1.41 -18.64
N ILE A 263 -7.33 -1.35 -19.65
CA ILE A 263 -8.58 -0.57 -19.61
C ILE A 263 -9.79 -1.50 -19.71
N LYS A 264 -9.90 -2.27 -20.81
CA LYS A 264 -11.05 -3.14 -21.06
C LYS A 264 -10.66 -4.34 -21.92
N SER A 265 -11.33 -5.48 -21.73
CA SER A 265 -11.24 -6.63 -22.64
C SER A 265 -12.58 -7.33 -22.80
N GLY A 266 -12.78 -8.00 -23.93
CA GLY A 266 -14.01 -8.72 -24.18
C GLY A 266 -14.01 -9.50 -25.50
N SER A 267 -14.87 -10.51 -25.57
CA SER A 267 -15.14 -11.27 -26.79
C SER A 267 -16.06 -10.47 -27.70
N VAL A 268 -15.71 -10.35 -28.97
CA VAL A 268 -16.48 -9.64 -29.99
C VAL A 268 -16.60 -10.47 -31.25
N LEU A 269 -17.58 -10.15 -32.10
CA LEU A 269 -17.69 -10.71 -33.44
C LEU A 269 -17.07 -9.74 -34.45
N LYS A 270 -16.08 -10.20 -35.20
CA LYS A 270 -15.43 -9.39 -36.24
C LYS A 270 -16.33 -9.34 -37.48
N VAL A 271 -16.60 -8.14 -37.97
CA VAL A 271 -17.37 -7.94 -39.20
C VAL A 271 -16.40 -7.97 -40.39
N PRO A 272 -16.51 -8.92 -41.33
CA PRO A 272 -15.64 -8.97 -42.51
C PRO A 272 -15.89 -7.77 -43.43
N SER A 273 -14.85 -7.35 -44.16
CA SER A 273 -14.92 -6.21 -45.09
C SER A 273 -15.76 -6.49 -46.36
N SER A 274 -16.06 -7.77 -46.64
CA SER A 274 -16.91 -8.21 -47.76
C SER A 274 -18.26 -8.69 -47.23
N THR A 275 -19.32 -7.92 -47.50
CA THR A 275 -20.76 -8.23 -47.33
C THR A 275 -21.19 -8.81 -45.97
N ILE A 276 -22.03 -8.05 -45.28
CA ILE A 276 -22.61 -8.27 -43.94
C ILE A 276 -23.30 -9.64 -43.77
N GLN A 277 -23.61 -10.37 -44.85
CA GLN A 277 -24.41 -11.61 -44.83
C GLN A 277 -23.64 -12.93 -44.66
N GLN A 278 -22.31 -12.96 -44.67
CA GLN A 278 -21.54 -14.22 -44.48
C GLN A 278 -20.63 -14.18 -43.24
N SER A 279 -21.21 -14.27 -42.05
CA SER A 279 -20.42 -14.32 -40.80
C SER A 279 -21.24 -14.77 -39.57
N LEU A 280 -22.09 -15.79 -39.71
CA LEU A 280 -22.58 -16.55 -38.54
C LEU A 280 -21.89 -17.92 -38.42
N THR A 281 -20.86 -18.17 -39.25
CA THR A 281 -19.96 -19.31 -39.09
C THR A 281 -18.94 -18.98 -37.99
N GLY A 282 -18.80 -19.83 -36.97
CA GLY A 282 -18.05 -19.60 -35.72
C GLY A 282 -16.56 -19.21 -35.79
N ASN A 283 -16.02 -18.89 -36.98
CA ASN A 283 -14.64 -18.46 -37.19
C ASN A 283 -14.36 -16.95 -36.94
N ASN A 284 -15.39 -16.15 -36.64
CA ASN A 284 -15.28 -14.69 -36.50
C ASN A 284 -15.34 -14.18 -35.06
N GLN A 285 -15.15 -15.07 -34.08
CA GLN A 285 -14.96 -14.68 -32.68
C GLN A 285 -13.53 -14.17 -32.45
N PHE A 286 -13.42 -12.95 -31.95
CA PHE A 286 -12.17 -12.29 -31.60
C PHE A 286 -12.23 -11.82 -30.16
N TYR A 287 -11.06 -11.57 -29.59
CA TYR A 287 -10.92 -10.98 -28.27
C TYR A 287 -10.23 -9.62 -28.41
N LEU A 288 -10.91 -8.57 -27.97
CA LEU A 288 -10.35 -7.23 -27.93
C LEU A 288 -9.70 -6.98 -26.58
N ILE A 289 -8.56 -6.29 -26.61
CA ILE A 289 -7.84 -5.85 -25.42
C ILE A 289 -7.46 -4.39 -25.63
N LEU A 290 -8.11 -3.51 -24.88
CA LEU A 290 -7.82 -2.09 -24.83
C LEU A 290 -6.85 -1.81 -23.68
N LEU A 291 -5.68 -1.29 -24.05
CA LEU A 291 -4.66 -0.80 -23.14
C LEU A 291 -4.56 0.72 -23.30
N SER A 292 -3.91 1.38 -22.35
CA SER A 292 -3.78 2.84 -22.30
C SER A 292 -3.12 3.51 -23.52
N ASP A 293 -2.43 2.73 -24.35
CA ASP A 293 -1.65 3.21 -25.50
C ASP A 293 -1.92 2.43 -26.80
N GLN A 294 -2.60 1.29 -26.74
CA GLN A 294 -2.85 0.43 -27.90
C GLN A 294 -4.12 -0.41 -27.72
N LEU A 295 -4.76 -0.71 -28.85
CA LEU A 295 -5.88 -1.65 -28.96
C LEU A 295 -5.42 -2.90 -29.71
N LEU A 296 -5.55 -4.07 -29.09
CA LEU A 296 -5.20 -5.35 -29.70
C LEU A 296 -6.48 -6.10 -30.08
N SER A 297 -6.50 -6.63 -31.31
CA SER A 297 -7.49 -7.59 -31.78
C SER A 297 -6.84 -8.96 -31.93
N CYS A 298 -7.33 -9.93 -31.17
CA CYS A 298 -6.76 -11.27 -31.07
C CYS A 298 -7.74 -12.32 -31.60
N LYS A 299 -7.26 -13.27 -32.39
CA LYS A 299 -8.02 -14.48 -32.70
C LYS A 299 -7.94 -15.43 -31.50
N ILE A 300 -9.07 -15.95 -31.06
CA ILE A 300 -9.17 -16.97 -30.01
C ILE A 300 -8.77 -18.32 -30.60
N LYS A 301 -7.81 -19.01 -29.99
CA LYS A 301 -7.33 -20.35 -30.41
C LYS A 301 -7.86 -21.48 -29.54
N SER A 302 -8.04 -21.19 -28.26
CA SER A 302 -8.48 -22.12 -27.23
C SER A 302 -9.26 -21.34 -26.17
N GLU A 303 -9.74 -22.01 -25.14
CA GLU A 303 -10.43 -21.40 -24.02
C GLU A 303 -9.62 -20.22 -23.42
N ILE A 304 -10.31 -19.11 -23.19
CA ILE A 304 -9.72 -17.90 -22.60
C ILE A 304 -9.26 -18.23 -21.19
N GLY A 305 -8.09 -17.71 -20.79
CA GLY A 305 -7.44 -18.10 -19.53
C GLY A 305 -6.29 -19.08 -19.72
N SER A 306 -6.34 -19.92 -20.76
CA SER A 306 -5.23 -20.83 -21.09
C SER A 306 -4.00 -20.10 -21.63
N LYS A 307 -2.81 -20.60 -21.32
CA LYS A 307 -1.55 -20.03 -21.82
C LYS A 307 -1.49 -20.08 -23.35
N GLY A 308 -1.30 -18.93 -23.99
CA GLY A 308 -1.21 -18.84 -25.46
C GLY A 308 -2.54 -18.99 -26.21
N CYS A 309 -3.68 -18.88 -25.52
CA CYS A 309 -5.02 -18.94 -26.11
C CYS A 309 -5.33 -17.79 -27.08
N LEU A 310 -4.62 -16.67 -26.99
CA LEU A 310 -4.81 -15.51 -27.85
C LEU A 310 -3.69 -15.36 -28.86
N GLN A 311 -4.06 -15.14 -30.13
CA GLN A 311 -3.13 -14.75 -31.18
C GLN A 311 -3.45 -13.33 -31.68
N PRO A 312 -2.59 -12.34 -31.40
CA PRO A 312 -2.75 -11.00 -31.95
C PRO A 312 -2.77 -11.03 -33.48
N THR A 313 -3.76 -10.35 -34.05
CA THR A 313 -3.96 -10.23 -35.50
C THR A 313 -3.83 -8.80 -35.98
N LEU A 314 -4.16 -7.83 -35.13
CA LEU A 314 -4.07 -6.41 -35.41
C LEU A 314 -3.74 -5.69 -34.08
N VAL A 315 -2.79 -4.76 -34.14
CA VAL A 315 -2.46 -3.85 -33.02
C VAL A 315 -2.56 -2.42 -33.54
N LEU A 316 -3.43 -1.63 -32.94
CA LEU A 316 -3.68 -0.25 -33.32
C LEU A 316 -3.15 0.71 -32.23
N PRO A 317 -2.26 1.66 -32.58
CA PRO A 317 -1.85 2.73 -31.66
C PRO A 317 -3.03 3.61 -31.29
N LEU A 318 -3.36 3.65 -30.00
CA LEU A 318 -4.61 4.27 -29.54
C LEU A 318 -4.66 5.77 -29.81
N LYS A 319 -3.50 6.44 -29.80
CA LYS A 319 -3.37 7.89 -30.04
C LYS A 319 -4.01 8.35 -31.35
N LYS A 320 -4.11 7.46 -32.35
CA LYS A 320 -4.60 7.76 -33.69
C LYS A 320 -5.94 7.05 -34.00
N CYS A 321 -6.51 6.37 -33.01
CA CYS A 321 -7.79 5.70 -33.16
C CYS A 321 -8.96 6.70 -33.01
N ILE A 322 -9.96 6.51 -33.87
CA ILE A 322 -11.30 7.11 -33.78
C ILE A 322 -12.30 5.96 -33.90
N ALA A 323 -13.16 5.80 -32.90
CA ALA A 323 -14.22 4.81 -32.91
C ALA A 323 -15.57 5.48 -33.23
N SER A 324 -16.35 4.85 -34.10
CA SER A 324 -17.68 5.30 -34.49
C SER A 324 -18.67 4.14 -34.41
N LEU A 325 -19.86 4.39 -33.87
CA LEU A 325 -20.98 3.45 -33.94
C LEU A 325 -21.69 3.64 -35.29
N ILE A 326 -21.88 2.56 -36.03
CA ILE A 326 -22.57 2.54 -37.32
C ILE A 326 -23.67 1.47 -37.23
N ASP A 327 -24.88 1.92 -36.90
CA ASP A 327 -26.06 1.07 -36.75
C ASP A 327 -25.80 -0.09 -35.77
N ILE A 328 -25.61 -1.31 -36.28
CA ILE A 328 -25.40 -2.52 -35.47
C ILE A 328 -23.92 -2.90 -35.23
N TYR A 329 -22.95 -2.11 -35.70
CA TYR A 329 -21.52 -2.42 -35.51
C TYR A 329 -20.69 -1.18 -35.19
N ALA A 330 -19.56 -1.40 -34.52
CA ALA A 330 -18.56 -0.38 -34.26
C ALA A 330 -17.43 -0.46 -35.29
N GLU A 331 -16.95 0.71 -35.70
CA GLU A 331 -15.81 0.88 -36.58
C GLU A 331 -14.71 1.68 -35.89
N VAL A 332 -13.50 1.12 -35.82
CA VAL A 332 -12.32 1.80 -35.28
C VAL A 332 -11.33 2.05 -36.41
N ALA A 333 -11.19 3.32 -36.79
CA ALA A 333 -10.26 3.78 -37.82
C ALA A 333 -8.95 4.27 -37.19
N CYS A 334 -7.81 3.85 -37.74
CA CYS A 334 -6.48 4.25 -37.30
C CYS A 334 -5.49 4.24 -38.47
N GLU A 335 -5.05 5.43 -38.94
CA GLU A 335 -4.08 5.60 -40.04
C GLU A 335 -4.33 4.72 -41.29
N GLY A 336 -5.58 4.65 -41.76
CA GLY A 336 -5.97 3.87 -42.94
C GLY A 336 -6.27 2.40 -42.66
N GLU A 337 -6.06 1.92 -41.44
CA GLU A 337 -6.56 0.62 -40.96
C GLU A 337 -7.95 0.78 -40.34
N ILE A 338 -8.83 -0.18 -40.62
CA ILE A 338 -10.20 -0.19 -40.10
C ILE A 338 -10.46 -1.54 -39.42
N LEU A 339 -10.87 -1.48 -38.15
CA LEU A 339 -11.34 -2.63 -37.39
C LEU A 339 -12.86 -2.51 -37.21
N LYS A 340 -13.62 -3.44 -37.78
CA LYS A 340 -15.08 -3.53 -37.61
C LYS A 340 -15.45 -4.69 -36.69
N PHE A 341 -16.27 -4.42 -35.69
CA PHE A 341 -16.75 -5.45 -34.77
C PHE A 341 -18.17 -5.15 -34.28
N THR A 342 -18.88 -6.18 -33.83
CA THR A 342 -20.22 -6.07 -33.24
C THR A 342 -20.29 -6.94 -31.98
N LEU A 343 -21.29 -6.67 -31.15
CA LEU A 343 -21.62 -7.33 -29.90
C LEU A 343 -23.11 -7.68 -29.90
N MET A 344 -23.48 -8.67 -29.09
CA MET A 344 -24.88 -9.08 -28.97
C MET A 344 -25.73 -7.99 -28.32
N GLU A 345 -25.16 -7.25 -27.37
CA GLU A 345 -25.82 -6.18 -26.64
C GLU A 345 -25.41 -4.81 -27.21
N PRO A 346 -26.36 -3.97 -27.67
CA PRO A 346 -26.06 -2.64 -28.21
C PRO A 346 -25.43 -1.70 -27.18
N ASP A 347 -25.83 -1.79 -25.92
CA ASP A 347 -25.30 -0.94 -24.84
C ASP A 347 -23.81 -1.21 -24.61
N ASP A 348 -23.39 -2.48 -24.62
CA ASP A 348 -21.98 -2.87 -24.55
C ASP A 348 -21.18 -2.34 -25.73
N LEU A 349 -21.76 -2.35 -26.93
CA LEU A 349 -21.13 -1.82 -28.15
C LEU A 349 -20.89 -0.31 -28.03
N GLN A 350 -21.89 0.43 -27.54
CA GLN A 350 -21.79 1.86 -27.28
C GLN A 350 -20.75 2.17 -26.19
N ASP A 351 -20.70 1.36 -25.12
CA ASP A 351 -19.70 1.51 -24.05
C ASP A 351 -18.27 1.29 -24.59
N TRP A 352 -18.07 0.30 -25.47
CA TRP A 352 -16.78 0.10 -26.14
C TRP A 352 -16.35 1.30 -26.98
N VAL A 353 -17.25 1.86 -27.80
CA VAL A 353 -16.97 3.04 -28.63
C VAL A 353 -16.61 4.24 -27.77
N THR A 354 -17.37 4.46 -26.70
CA THR A 354 -17.16 5.55 -25.73
C THR A 354 -15.81 5.41 -25.04
N THR A 355 -15.54 4.23 -24.48
CA THR A 355 -14.29 3.93 -23.77
C THR A 355 -13.05 4.08 -24.66
N ILE A 356 -13.10 3.61 -25.92
CA ILE A 356 -11.97 3.75 -26.87
C ILE A 356 -11.70 5.23 -27.16
N ASN A 357 -12.74 6.01 -27.42
CA ASN A 357 -12.61 7.44 -27.74
C ASN A 357 -12.11 8.25 -26.54
N GLU A 358 -12.63 7.99 -25.35
CA GLU A 358 -12.15 8.61 -24.11
C GLU A 358 -10.69 8.29 -23.83
N SER A 359 -10.30 7.03 -23.97
CA SER A 359 -8.92 6.58 -23.77
C SER A 359 -7.96 7.19 -24.81
N SER A 360 -8.38 7.31 -26.07
CA SER A 360 -7.64 8.00 -27.13
C SER A 360 -7.47 9.49 -26.82
N ARG A 361 -8.53 10.18 -26.37
CA ARG A 361 -8.47 11.59 -25.94
C ARG A 361 -7.53 11.77 -24.74
N ALA A 362 -7.67 10.96 -23.70
CA ALA A 362 -6.81 11.02 -22.52
C ALA A 362 -5.33 10.85 -22.86
N LEU A 363 -5.01 9.92 -23.79
CA LEU A 363 -3.64 9.72 -24.26
C LEU A 363 -3.11 10.90 -25.08
N LYS A 364 -3.95 11.53 -25.90
CA LYS A 364 -3.58 12.76 -26.63
C LYS A 364 -3.24 13.88 -25.65
N THR A 365 -4.08 14.10 -24.64
CA THR A 365 -3.83 15.11 -23.58
C THR A 365 -2.55 14.82 -22.80
N ARG A 366 -2.36 13.58 -22.34
CA ARG A 366 -1.15 13.16 -21.60
C ARG A 366 0.13 13.24 -22.43
N SER A 367 0.05 13.03 -23.75
CA SER A 367 1.23 13.10 -24.62
C SER A 367 1.50 14.51 -25.17
N ALA A 368 0.53 15.43 -25.11
CA ALA A 368 0.73 16.83 -25.47
C ALA A 368 1.75 17.53 -24.53
N THR A 369 1.85 17.07 -23.28
CA THR A 369 2.83 17.57 -22.30
C THR A 369 4.23 16.96 -22.48
N LEU A 370 4.40 15.95 -23.34
CA LEU A 370 5.66 15.22 -23.54
C LEU A 370 6.06 15.20 -25.03
N LYS A 371 6.94 16.11 -25.46
CA LYS A 371 7.52 16.14 -26.81
C LYS A 371 8.57 15.03 -26.97
N LYS A 372 8.16 13.78 -27.27
CA LYS A 372 9.09 12.69 -27.61
C LYS A 372 8.71 11.96 -28.91
N GLU A 373 9.68 11.83 -29.83
CA GLU A 373 9.55 11.21 -31.16
C GLU A 373 9.21 9.71 -31.12
N SER A 374 9.40 9.03 -29.98
CA SER A 374 9.02 7.62 -29.76
C SER A 374 7.51 7.36 -29.81
N SER A 375 6.69 8.42 -29.92
CA SER A 375 5.23 8.35 -30.03
C SER A 375 4.71 8.12 -31.46
N ASN A 376 5.60 7.90 -32.43
CA ASN A 376 5.24 7.69 -33.84
C ASN A 376 5.00 6.20 -34.19
N THR A 377 4.30 5.47 -33.31
CA THR A 377 3.91 4.08 -33.55
C THR A 377 2.88 3.99 -34.68
N LYS A 378 3.03 2.96 -35.53
CA LYS A 378 2.14 2.66 -36.66
C LYS A 378 1.34 1.39 -36.39
N PRO A 379 0.15 1.22 -37.00
CA PRO A 379 -0.60 -0.03 -36.95
C PRO A 379 0.25 -1.25 -37.38
N LEU A 380 0.06 -2.39 -36.69
CA LEU A 380 0.76 -3.64 -37.01
C LEU A 380 -0.25 -4.75 -37.32
N ARG A 381 -0.18 -5.29 -38.55
CA ARG A 381 -0.99 -6.45 -39.00
C ARG A 381 -0.31 -7.79 -38.68
N LYS A 382 -1.09 -8.87 -38.75
CA LYS A 382 -0.67 -10.26 -38.48
C LYS A 382 0.65 -10.66 -39.13
N GLU A 383 0.89 -10.33 -40.41
CA GLU A 383 2.14 -10.70 -41.10
C GLU A 383 3.34 -9.91 -40.56
N GLN A 384 3.18 -8.62 -40.28
CA GLN A 384 4.24 -7.80 -39.65
C GLN A 384 4.54 -8.29 -38.22
N ILE A 385 3.50 -8.68 -37.46
CA ILE A 385 3.65 -9.29 -36.13
C ILE A 385 4.44 -10.61 -36.25
N LYS A 386 4.07 -11.49 -37.18
CA LYS A 386 4.79 -12.74 -37.45
C LYS A 386 6.25 -12.51 -37.87
N ASP A 387 6.54 -11.47 -38.63
CA ASP A 387 7.91 -11.15 -39.05
C ASP A 387 8.75 -10.61 -37.89
N ILE A 388 8.17 -9.78 -37.01
CA ILE A 388 8.83 -9.36 -35.76
C ILE A 388 9.14 -10.59 -34.90
N VAL A 389 8.18 -11.52 -34.79
CA VAL A 389 8.35 -12.79 -34.08
C VAL A 389 9.48 -13.63 -34.68
N LYS A 390 9.51 -13.80 -36.00
CA LYS A 390 10.55 -14.56 -36.72
C LYS A 390 11.94 -13.92 -36.57
N ARG A 391 12.05 -12.60 -36.72
CA ARG A 391 13.33 -11.86 -36.57
C ARG A 391 13.91 -12.01 -35.16
N LYS A 392 13.09 -11.86 -34.12
CA LYS A 392 13.54 -12.04 -32.72
C LYS A 392 13.94 -13.49 -32.41
N LYS A 393 13.22 -14.50 -32.94
CA LYS A 393 13.63 -15.91 -32.83
C LYS A 393 14.95 -16.20 -33.53
N ARG A 394 15.23 -15.56 -34.68
CA ARG A 394 16.50 -15.69 -35.41
C ARG A 394 17.67 -15.02 -34.67
N GLY A 395 17.44 -13.86 -34.04
CA GLY A 395 18.43 -13.20 -33.18
C GLY A 395 18.82 -14.03 -31.96
N ILE A 396 17.84 -14.68 -31.32
CA ILE A 396 18.07 -15.58 -30.17
C ILE A 396 18.83 -16.85 -30.59
N LYS A 397 18.58 -17.38 -31.81
CA LYS A 397 19.34 -18.54 -32.33
C LYS A 397 20.79 -18.19 -32.69
N ARG A 398 21.04 -17.00 -33.25
CA ARG A 398 22.41 -16.53 -33.57
C ARG A 398 23.25 -16.26 -32.32
N GLY A 399 22.64 -15.83 -31.22
CA GLY A 399 23.33 -15.63 -29.93
C GLY A 399 23.70 -16.93 -29.19
N ARG A 400 23.46 -18.12 -29.78
CA ARG A 400 23.74 -19.42 -29.14
C ARG A 400 24.80 -20.25 -29.88
N SER A 401 25.44 -19.72 -30.94
CA SER A 401 26.37 -20.49 -31.79
C SER A 401 27.69 -19.79 -32.14
N GLU A 402 28.08 -18.72 -31.45
CA GLU A 402 29.42 -18.14 -31.58
C GLU A 402 30.01 -17.94 -30.18
N GLU A 403 30.86 -18.86 -29.75
CA GLU A 403 31.87 -18.57 -28.72
C GLU A 403 32.95 -17.69 -29.36
N SER A 404 33.09 -16.47 -28.86
CA SER A 404 34.20 -15.56 -29.16
C SER A 404 34.45 -14.68 -27.92
N PRO A 405 35.70 -14.22 -27.72
CA PRO A 405 36.27 -14.05 -26.39
C PRO A 405 35.72 -12.84 -25.64
N ALA A 406 35.83 -12.91 -24.31
CA ALA A 406 35.24 -12.01 -23.32
C ALA A 406 35.38 -10.51 -23.67
N PRO A 407 34.31 -9.70 -23.52
CA PRO A 407 34.40 -8.27 -23.75
C PRO A 407 34.98 -7.56 -22.52
N THR A 408 35.86 -6.59 -22.77
CA THR A 408 36.37 -5.62 -21.81
C THR A 408 35.24 -4.80 -21.16
N PRO A 409 35.43 -4.33 -19.91
CA PRO A 409 34.37 -3.73 -19.12
C PRO A 409 34.06 -2.32 -19.64
N GLY A 410 32.97 -2.17 -20.40
CA GLY A 410 32.54 -0.85 -20.88
C GLY A 410 31.24 -0.77 -21.67
N LYS A 411 30.68 -1.87 -22.18
CA LYS A 411 29.41 -1.83 -22.96
C LYS A 411 28.54 -3.06 -22.71
N LEU A 412 27.81 -3.08 -21.59
CA LEU A 412 26.75 -4.07 -21.33
C LEU A 412 25.44 -3.35 -20.96
N ARG A 413 24.79 -2.78 -21.97
CA ARG A 413 23.35 -2.48 -21.94
C ARG A 413 22.75 -2.78 -23.30
N ARG A 414 22.37 -4.04 -23.53
CA ARG A 414 21.14 -4.46 -24.24
C ARG A 414 21.22 -5.97 -24.50
N PHE A 415 20.05 -6.59 -24.35
CA PHE A 415 19.74 -8.02 -24.55
C PHE A 415 19.99 -8.92 -23.34
N MET A 416 19.08 -8.82 -22.36
CA MET A 416 18.78 -9.90 -21.41
C MET A 416 17.47 -10.58 -21.82
N ASN A 417 17.38 -11.89 -21.61
CA ASN A 417 16.26 -12.73 -22.06
C ASN A 417 14.93 -12.35 -21.36
N ILE A 418 13.80 -12.64 -22.02
CA ILE A 418 12.45 -12.36 -21.49
C ILE A 418 12.14 -13.21 -20.23
N SER A 419 12.73 -14.41 -20.07
CA SER A 419 12.57 -15.17 -18.82
C SER A 419 13.40 -14.57 -17.68
N GLU A 420 14.64 -14.15 -17.94
CA GLU A 420 15.48 -13.45 -16.96
C GLU A 420 14.89 -12.09 -16.57
N ARG A 421 14.17 -11.42 -17.47
CA ARG A 421 13.41 -10.19 -17.17
C ARG A 421 12.19 -10.44 -16.29
N LEU A 422 11.56 -11.61 -16.38
CA LEU A 422 10.45 -11.98 -15.49
C LEU A 422 11.00 -12.33 -14.09
N ASP A 423 12.13 -13.05 -14.02
CA ASP A 423 12.81 -13.32 -12.76
C ASP A 423 13.37 -12.03 -12.14
N GLN A 424 13.94 -11.10 -12.93
CA GLN A 424 14.40 -9.79 -12.47
C GLN A 424 13.26 -8.82 -12.12
N LEU A 425 12.09 -8.90 -12.76
CA LEU A 425 10.94 -8.09 -12.34
C LEU A 425 10.38 -8.62 -11.02
N VAL A 426 10.36 -9.94 -10.81
CA VAL A 426 10.04 -10.55 -9.51
C VAL A 426 11.10 -10.18 -8.45
N ASP A 427 12.38 -10.07 -8.82
CA ASP A 427 13.45 -9.58 -7.93
C ASP A 427 13.45 -8.05 -7.76
N TYR A 428 12.92 -7.27 -8.70
CA TYR A 428 12.75 -5.81 -8.56
C TYR A 428 11.65 -5.48 -7.54
N PHE A 429 10.68 -6.39 -7.37
CA PHE A 429 9.63 -6.34 -6.35
C PHE A 429 9.95 -7.17 -5.09
N SER A 430 11.14 -7.78 -5.01
CA SER A 430 11.65 -8.45 -3.81
C SER A 430 12.80 -7.63 -3.22
N PRO A 431 12.79 -7.24 -1.94
CA PRO A 431 13.93 -6.52 -1.37
C PRO A 431 15.14 -7.48 -1.33
N THR A 432 16.11 -7.25 -2.22
CA THR A 432 17.43 -7.89 -2.11
C THR A 432 18.13 -7.32 -0.87
N LYS A 433 18.40 -8.20 0.10
CA LYS A 433 19.06 -7.90 1.39
C LYS A 433 20.38 -7.13 1.28
N SER A 434 21.02 -7.09 0.10
CA SER A 434 22.37 -6.53 -0.07
C SER A 434 22.43 -5.04 -0.42
N GLY A 435 21.33 -4.41 -0.85
CA GLY A 435 21.33 -3.00 -1.27
C GLY A 435 20.96 -1.99 -0.17
N LEU A 436 20.26 -2.45 0.87
CA LEU A 436 19.71 -1.59 1.93
C LEU A 436 20.58 -1.55 3.19
N THR A 437 21.34 -2.61 3.48
CA THR A 437 22.32 -2.63 4.59
C THR A 437 23.43 -1.61 4.39
N GLN A 438 23.83 -1.34 3.15
CA GLN A 438 24.85 -0.32 2.85
C GLN A 438 24.35 1.11 3.11
N ARG A 439 23.05 1.39 2.86
CA ARG A 439 22.46 2.72 3.10
C ARG A 439 22.10 2.98 4.57
N VAL A 440 21.97 1.93 5.38
CA VAL A 440 21.79 2.04 6.84
C VAL A 440 23.14 2.19 7.55
N ALA A 441 24.24 1.71 6.95
CA ALA A 441 25.60 1.84 7.51
C ALA A 441 26.18 3.26 7.45
N ASP A 442 25.72 4.11 6.53
CA ASP A 442 26.20 5.50 6.38
C ASP A 442 25.67 6.47 7.47
N ILE A 443 24.96 5.96 8.49
CA ILE A 443 24.35 6.76 9.58
C ILE A 443 25.37 7.16 10.68
N ASN A 444 26.64 6.76 10.56
CA ASN A 444 27.64 7.02 11.61
C ASN A 444 28.77 7.96 11.17
N VAL A 445 28.51 9.28 11.10
CA VAL A 445 29.43 10.38 11.48
C VAL A 445 28.53 11.63 11.65
N SER A 446 28.21 12.14 12.83
CA SER A 446 28.98 13.19 13.51
C SER A 446 28.23 13.64 14.78
N SER A 447 28.73 13.32 15.97
CA SER A 447 28.60 14.20 17.14
C SER A 447 29.59 13.81 18.24
N PRO A 448 30.11 14.79 18.99
CA PRO A 448 31.40 14.68 19.66
C PRO A 448 31.34 13.94 21.00
N VAL A 449 32.48 13.31 21.26
CA VAL A 449 32.88 12.56 22.46
C VAL A 449 32.94 13.48 23.69
N CYS A 450 32.35 13.04 24.80
CA CYS A 450 32.76 13.43 26.15
C CYS A 450 33.01 12.16 26.99
N HIS A 451 34.17 12.14 27.64
CA HIS A 451 34.79 11.03 28.38
C HIS A 451 34.11 10.71 29.74
N THR A 452 33.97 9.41 30.02
CA THR A 452 34.14 8.56 31.26
C THR A 452 34.33 9.19 32.66
N PRO A 453 34.24 8.46 33.82
CA PRO A 453 34.12 7.00 34.08
C PRO A 453 32.96 6.65 35.06
N GLY A 454 32.41 5.44 35.22
CA GLY A 454 33.01 4.14 35.56
C GLY A 454 32.75 3.79 37.04
N ARG A 455 31.76 2.93 37.34
CA ARG A 455 31.71 2.12 38.57
C ARG A 455 30.74 0.94 38.43
N MET A 456 31.28 -0.28 38.53
CA MET A 456 30.57 -1.53 38.77
C MET A 456 29.85 -1.46 40.12
N GLU A 457 28.63 -2.00 40.21
CA GLU A 457 28.20 -2.78 41.36
C GLU A 457 26.98 -3.65 41.03
N THR A 458 26.93 -4.74 41.78
CA THR A 458 26.27 -6.04 41.59
C THR A 458 24.77 -6.08 41.88
N ILE A 459 24.11 -7.06 41.26
CA ILE A 459 22.76 -7.58 41.55
C ILE A 459 22.70 -8.12 43.00
N PRO A 460 21.52 -8.08 43.65
CA PRO A 460 20.94 -9.35 44.07
C PRO A 460 19.44 -9.48 43.80
N GLU A 461 19.08 -10.73 43.50
CA GLU A 461 17.74 -11.28 43.41
C GLU A 461 16.99 -11.15 44.74
N HIS A 462 15.68 -10.88 44.69
CA HIS A 462 14.76 -11.36 45.72
C HIS A 462 13.37 -11.64 45.14
N SER A 463 12.97 -12.89 45.31
CA SER A 463 11.63 -13.46 45.17
C SER A 463 10.71 -13.00 46.30
N GLY A 464 9.40 -12.88 46.00
CA GLY A 464 8.37 -12.68 47.01
C GLY A 464 7.06 -12.18 46.39
N GLY A 465 6.13 -13.09 46.10
CA GLY A 465 4.78 -12.75 45.69
C GLY A 465 3.89 -12.35 46.86
N TRP A 466 2.86 -11.55 46.59
CA TRP A 466 1.66 -11.45 47.41
C TRP A 466 0.45 -11.19 46.49
N TYR A 467 -0.56 -12.03 46.68
CA TYR A 467 -1.93 -11.87 46.21
C TYR A 467 -2.60 -10.68 46.90
N GLY A 468 -3.48 -9.99 46.18
CA GLY A 468 -4.38 -8.98 46.72
C GLY A 468 -5.49 -8.69 45.72
N GLU A 469 -6.59 -9.44 45.83
CA GLU A 469 -7.86 -9.18 45.17
C GLU A 469 -8.38 -7.78 45.54
N ASN A 470 -8.92 -7.06 44.55
CA ASN A 470 -9.97 -6.07 44.77
C ASN A 470 -10.87 -6.07 43.53
N GLU A 471 -12.03 -6.71 43.71
CA GLU A 471 -13.20 -6.66 42.85
C GLU A 471 -13.82 -5.26 42.93
N GLU A 472 -13.53 -4.41 41.94
CA GLU A 472 -14.33 -3.23 41.62
C GLU A 472 -13.91 -2.74 40.24
N ASN A 473 -14.52 -3.29 39.16
CA ASN A 473 -14.61 -2.67 37.83
C ASN A 473 -15.35 -3.53 36.77
N GLU A 474 -16.36 -4.31 37.17
CA GLU A 474 -17.09 -5.14 36.20
C GLU A 474 -18.19 -4.39 35.43
N HIS A 475 -18.44 -3.11 35.73
CA HIS A 475 -19.49 -2.33 35.08
C HIS A 475 -19.02 -1.41 33.93
N ASP A 476 -17.70 -1.15 33.80
CA ASP A 476 -17.14 -0.28 32.75
C ASP A 476 -16.59 -1.04 31.53
N LEU A 477 -16.47 -2.38 31.61
CA LEU A 477 -16.03 -3.24 30.50
C LEU A 477 -17.16 -3.64 29.53
N GLN A 478 -18.43 -3.45 29.87
CA GLN A 478 -19.56 -3.75 28.99
C GLN A 478 -19.82 -2.66 27.93
N ASN A 479 -19.42 -1.41 28.17
CA ASN A 479 -19.61 -0.33 27.20
C ASN A 479 -18.55 -0.31 26.07
N LEU A 480 -17.43 -1.03 26.24
CA LEU A 480 -16.40 -1.19 25.20
C LEU A 480 -16.66 -2.35 24.22
N LYS A 481 -17.61 -3.24 24.52
CA LYS A 481 -18.00 -4.37 23.65
C LYS A 481 -19.03 -4.02 22.58
N LEU A 482 -19.62 -2.83 22.64
CA LEU A 482 -20.65 -2.36 21.71
C LEU A 482 -20.10 -1.59 20.48
N MET A 483 -18.80 -1.31 20.42
CA MET A 483 -18.17 -0.71 19.23
C MET A 483 -17.40 -1.70 18.34
N SER A 484 -17.33 -2.98 18.71
CA SER A 484 -16.58 -4.00 17.95
C SER A 484 -17.45 -4.94 17.10
N VAL A 485 -18.75 -4.67 16.94
CA VAL A 485 -19.63 -5.49 16.09
C VAL A 485 -20.43 -4.60 15.15
N SER A 486 -19.75 -4.08 14.13
CA SER A 486 -20.38 -3.72 12.87
C SER A 486 -19.79 -4.62 11.79
N ARG A 487 -20.66 -5.44 11.19
CA ARG A 487 -20.36 -6.37 10.11
C ARG A 487 -19.70 -5.61 8.96
N TYR A 488 -18.45 -5.95 8.63
CA TYR A 488 -17.91 -5.62 7.31
C TYR A 488 -18.53 -6.58 6.28
N PRO A 489 -19.31 -6.10 5.30
CA PRO A 489 -19.60 -6.91 4.13
C PRO A 489 -18.33 -7.03 3.30
N GLN A 490 -18.06 -8.25 2.81
CA GLN A 490 -17.10 -8.47 1.74
C GLN A 490 -17.58 -7.71 0.50
N THR A 491 -17.03 -6.53 0.24
CA THR A 491 -17.22 -5.81 -1.01
C THR A 491 -16.07 -4.82 -1.18
N THR A 492 -15.23 -5.08 -2.18
CA THR A 492 -14.43 -4.13 -2.97
C THR A 492 -13.85 -2.91 -2.24
N CYS A 493 -12.52 -2.94 -2.05
CA CYS A 493 -11.68 -1.80 -1.67
C CYS A 493 -12.03 -0.53 -2.46
N ASN A 494 -12.81 0.36 -1.84
CA ASN A 494 -12.80 1.79 -2.07
C ASN A 494 -12.25 2.43 -0.80
N ILE A 495 -10.98 2.82 -0.81
CA ILE A 495 -10.31 3.48 0.32
C ILE A 495 -10.33 4.99 0.05
N LEU A 496 -11.07 5.71 0.90
CA LEU A 496 -11.07 7.17 1.08
C LEU A 496 -9.90 7.62 1.96
#